data_AF-A0A4Q6BSJ3-F1
#
_entry.id   AF-A0A4Q6BSJ3-F1
#
_cell.length_a   1.000
_cell.length_b   1.000
_cell.length_c   1.000
_cell.angle_alpha   90.00
_cell.angle_beta   90.00
_cell.angle_gamma   90.00
#
_symmetry.space_group_name_H-M   'P 1'
#
loop_
_entity.id
_entity.type
_entity.pdbx_description
1 polymer ?
#
loop_
_entity_poly.entity_id
_entity_poly.type
_entity_poly.pdbx_seq_one_letter_code
_entity_poly.pdbx_strand_id
1 'polypeptide(L)'
;MNTRHRFALILALAVPAATALAAFQPEEATIAGMQGAIRDGRTTCVEVVQAHLARARAYNGVCTALVTGDGKPLKPGPGYVRAGKPLVFPTRTVRAATLFPQLDQYRGLPLELGRMEKTVSDPTVWTQMGMRVGLPDAGQLN
;
A
#
# COMPACT_ATOMS: atom_id res chain seq x y z
N MET A 1 -17.64 72.89 -1.65
CA MET A 1 -16.61 72.03 -1.04
C MET A 1 -16.28 70.94 -2.06
N ASN A 2 -15.10 71.03 -2.70
CA ASN A 2 -14.68 70.24 -3.85
C ASN A 2 -14.16 68.86 -3.42
N THR A 3 -14.64 67.78 -4.01
CA THR A 3 -14.01 66.46 -3.88
C THR A 3 -13.77 65.87 -5.26
N ARG A 4 -12.51 65.90 -5.71
CA ARG A 4 -12.04 65.31 -6.96
C ARG A 4 -11.86 63.79 -6.76
N HIS A 5 -12.65 62.97 -7.43
CA HIS A 5 -12.45 61.52 -7.46
C HIS A 5 -11.38 61.15 -8.52
N ARG A 6 -10.27 60.58 -8.05
CA ARG A 6 -9.20 60.03 -8.90
C ARG A 6 -9.61 58.62 -9.35
N PHE A 7 -9.81 58.43 -10.65
CA PHE A 7 -9.93 57.11 -11.27
C PHE A 7 -8.53 56.50 -11.40
N ALA A 8 -8.28 55.39 -10.71
CA ALA A 8 -7.09 54.55 -10.93
C ALA A 8 -7.51 53.33 -11.75
N LEU A 9 -7.02 53.24 -12.99
CA LEU A 9 -7.22 52.09 -13.87
C LEU A 9 -6.22 50.99 -13.49
N ILE A 10 -6.72 49.90 -12.89
CA ILE A 10 -5.91 48.72 -12.59
C ILE A 10 -5.98 47.80 -13.82
N LEU A 11 -4.86 47.65 -14.52
CA LEU A 11 -4.71 46.69 -15.61
C LEU A 11 -4.45 45.30 -15.02
N ALA A 12 -5.46 44.42 -15.05
CA ALA A 12 -5.33 43.03 -14.63
C ALA A 12 -4.65 42.21 -15.74
N LEU A 13 -3.40 41.81 -15.51
CA LEU A 13 -2.73 40.78 -16.32
C LEU A 13 -3.33 39.42 -15.96
N ALA A 14 -4.20 38.90 -16.82
CA ALA A 14 -4.68 37.52 -16.72
C ALA A 14 -3.55 36.57 -17.14
N VAL A 15 -2.89 35.94 -16.16
CA VAL A 15 -2.01 34.79 -16.42
C VAL A 15 -2.91 33.60 -16.78
N PRO A 16 -2.78 32.98 -17.96
CA PRO A 16 -3.51 31.76 -18.24
C PRO A 16 -2.98 30.68 -17.30
N ALA A 17 -3.85 30.17 -16.44
CA ALA A 17 -3.57 28.93 -15.72
C ALA A 17 -3.50 27.82 -16.76
N ALA A 18 -2.30 27.49 -17.23
CA ALA A 18 -2.05 26.25 -17.93
C ALA A 18 -2.36 25.13 -16.93
N THR A 19 -3.58 24.57 -17.02
CA THR A 19 -3.87 23.28 -16.40
C THR A 19 -2.92 22.29 -17.05
N ALA A 20 -1.81 21.99 -16.38
CA ALA A 20 -1.02 20.82 -16.70
C ALA A 20 -2.01 19.65 -16.79
N LEU A 21 -2.10 19.02 -17.97
CA LEU A 21 -2.92 17.83 -18.13
C LEU A 21 -2.43 16.87 -17.06
N ALA A 22 -3.28 16.57 -16.06
CA ALA A 22 -2.89 15.65 -15.01
C ALA A 22 -2.40 14.36 -15.68
N ALA A 23 -1.24 13.85 -15.22
CA ALA A 23 -0.69 12.61 -15.75
C ALA A 23 -1.78 11.54 -15.74
N PHE A 24 -1.90 10.77 -16.82
CA PHE A 24 -2.88 9.68 -16.91
C PHE A 24 -2.65 8.73 -15.73
N GLN A 25 -3.69 8.49 -14.93
CA GLN A 25 -3.65 7.62 -13.75
C GLN A 25 -4.21 6.25 -14.13
N PRO A 26 -3.37 5.21 -14.29
CA PRO A 26 -3.85 3.90 -14.74
C PRO A 26 -4.73 3.18 -13.71
N GLU A 27 -4.55 3.47 -12.41
CA GLU A 27 -5.20 2.75 -11.31
C GLU A 27 -6.72 2.98 -11.22
N GLU A 28 -7.21 4.14 -11.66
CA GLU A 28 -8.64 4.48 -11.67
C GLU A 28 -9.24 4.46 -13.09
N ALA A 29 -8.46 4.06 -14.09
CA ALA A 29 -8.91 4.07 -15.48
C ALA A 29 -9.70 2.80 -15.84
N THR A 30 -10.86 2.97 -16.47
CA THR A 30 -11.54 1.85 -17.13
C THR A 30 -10.70 1.33 -18.29
N ILE A 31 -10.92 0.07 -18.69
CA ILE A 31 -10.25 -0.52 -19.87
C ILE A 31 -10.45 0.36 -21.11
N ALA A 32 -11.68 0.85 -21.34
CA ALA A 32 -11.98 1.74 -22.46
C ALA A 32 -11.24 3.09 -22.35
N GLY A 33 -11.14 3.65 -21.14
CA GLY A 33 -10.40 4.89 -20.87
C GLY A 33 -8.90 4.74 -21.11
N MET A 34 -8.32 3.60 -20.71
CA MET A 34 -6.91 3.27 -20.95
C MET A 34 -6.62 3.09 -22.44
N GLN A 35 -7.45 2.33 -23.16
CA GLN A 35 -7.31 2.17 -24.60
C GLN A 35 -7.47 3.50 -25.35
N GLY A 36 -8.41 4.35 -24.91
CA GLY A 36 -8.56 5.72 -25.41
C GLY A 36 -7.28 6.53 -25.19
N ALA A 37 -6.77 6.58 -23.96
CA ALA A 37 -5.54 7.30 -23.64
C ALA A 37 -4.33 6.84 -24.47
N ILE A 38 -4.25 5.54 -24.77
CA ILE A 38 -3.20 4.99 -25.66
C ILE A 38 -3.37 5.48 -27.10
N ARG A 39 -4.59 5.41 -27.65
CA ARG A 39 -4.86 5.88 -29.02
C ARG A 39 -4.65 7.40 -29.17
N ASP A 40 -5.01 8.16 -28.13
CA ASP A 40 -4.87 9.61 -28.09
C ASP A 40 -3.41 10.06 -27.83
N GLY A 41 -2.49 9.13 -27.58
CA GLY A 41 -1.09 9.43 -27.27
C GLY A 41 -0.86 10.04 -25.87
N ARG A 42 -1.84 9.97 -24.97
CA ARG A 42 -1.74 10.46 -23.58
C ARG A 42 -0.94 9.54 -22.66
N THR A 43 -0.78 8.28 -23.06
CA THR A 43 0.08 7.28 -22.43
C THR A 43 0.45 6.23 -23.48
N THR A 44 1.43 5.38 -23.18
CA THR A 44 1.78 4.18 -23.93
C THR A 44 1.52 2.92 -23.11
N CYS A 45 1.49 1.75 -23.75
CA CYS A 45 1.45 0.47 -23.04
C CYS A 45 2.62 0.32 -22.06
N VAL A 46 3.81 0.82 -22.42
CA VAL A 46 5.00 0.76 -21.57
C VAL A 46 4.79 1.61 -20.32
N GLU A 47 4.32 2.85 -20.46
CA GLU A 47 4.07 3.75 -19.33
C GLU A 47 3.01 3.20 -18.37
N VAL A 48 1.95 2.57 -18.89
CA VAL A 48 0.95 1.89 -18.05
C VAL A 48 1.59 0.79 -17.21
N VAL A 49 2.41 -0.08 -17.83
CA VAL A 49 3.11 -1.15 -17.10
C VAL A 49 4.08 -0.56 -16.07
N GLN A 50 4.85 0.47 -16.43
CA GLN A 50 5.80 1.11 -15.51
C GLN A 50 5.09 1.75 -14.32
N ALA A 51 3.93 2.37 -14.51
CA ALA A 51 3.13 2.92 -13.43
C ALA A 51 2.67 1.82 -12.43
N HIS A 52 2.19 0.68 -12.94
CA HIS A 52 1.82 -0.46 -12.08
C HIS A 52 3.04 -1.05 -11.35
N LEU A 53 4.18 -1.18 -12.02
CA LEU A 53 5.42 -1.64 -11.39
C LEU A 53 5.91 -0.67 -10.31
N ALA A 54 5.83 0.64 -10.56
CA ALA A 54 6.16 1.67 -9.58
C ALA A 54 5.28 1.56 -8.34
N ARG A 55 3.97 1.39 -8.52
CA ARG A 55 3.02 1.20 -7.42
C ARG A 55 3.28 -0.09 -6.65
N ALA A 56 3.51 -1.20 -7.35
CA ALA A 56 3.85 -2.48 -6.71
C ALA A 56 5.12 -2.37 -5.84
N ARG A 57 6.13 -1.62 -6.30
CA ARG A 57 7.35 -1.33 -5.55
C ARG A 57 7.11 -0.41 -4.35
N ALA A 58 6.27 0.61 -4.51
CA ALA A 58 5.94 1.56 -3.44
C ALA A 58 5.25 0.88 -2.24
N TYR A 59 4.42 -0.13 -2.52
CA TYR A 59 3.67 -0.89 -1.52
C TYR A 59 4.20 -2.32 -1.29
N ASN A 60 5.50 -2.53 -1.48
CA ASN A 60 6.15 -3.85 -1.32
C ASN A 60 6.55 -4.19 0.13
N GLY A 61 5.88 -3.62 1.12
CA GLY A 61 5.99 -4.03 2.52
C GLY A 61 4.90 -5.02 2.89
N VAL A 62 4.64 -5.13 4.18
CA VAL A 62 3.52 -5.92 4.73
C VAL A 62 2.75 -5.07 5.73
N CYS A 63 1.45 -5.34 5.86
CA CYS A 63 0.57 -4.62 6.79
C CYS A 63 0.02 -5.49 7.92
N THR A 64 0.65 -6.63 8.18
CA THR A 64 0.18 -7.59 9.18
C THR A 64 1.26 -8.01 10.17
N ALA A 65 0.85 -8.28 11.41
CA ALA A 65 1.64 -9.01 12.39
C ALA A 65 1.02 -10.39 12.65
N LEU A 66 1.85 -11.36 13.05
CA LEU A 66 1.37 -12.67 13.46
C LEU A 66 0.64 -12.59 14.79
N VAL A 67 -0.44 -13.36 14.92
CA VAL A 67 -1.10 -13.61 16.20
C VAL A 67 -0.54 -14.91 16.78
N THR A 68 0.30 -14.83 17.81
CA THR A 68 0.95 -16.00 18.42
C THR A 68 0.35 -16.32 19.78
N GLY A 69 0.61 -17.53 20.29
CA GLY A 69 0.09 -17.94 21.60
C GLY A 69 0.60 -17.07 22.76
N ASP A 70 1.86 -16.62 22.69
CA ASP A 70 2.54 -15.90 23.77
C ASP A 70 2.85 -14.43 23.48
N GLY A 71 2.69 -13.97 22.23
CA GLY A 71 2.99 -12.60 21.82
C GLY A 71 4.48 -12.26 21.81
N LYS A 72 5.38 -13.26 21.87
CA LYS A 72 6.83 -12.99 21.85
C LYS A 72 7.32 -12.55 20.46
N PRO A 73 8.38 -11.73 20.40
CA PRO A 73 9.00 -11.37 19.14
C PRO A 73 9.57 -12.59 18.40
N LEU A 74 9.54 -12.52 17.07
CA LEU A 74 10.11 -13.54 16.19
C LEU A 74 11.58 -13.24 15.89
N LYS A 75 12.34 -14.28 15.55
CA LYS A 75 13.65 -14.12 14.94
C LYS A 75 13.48 -13.51 13.53
N PRO A 76 14.22 -12.45 13.17
CA PRO A 76 14.22 -11.93 11.81
C PRO A 76 14.69 -12.99 10.80
N GLY A 77 14.12 -12.96 9.59
CA GLY A 77 14.52 -13.82 8.49
C GLY A 77 14.16 -13.18 7.14
N PRO A 78 14.83 -13.58 6.05
CA PRO A 78 14.54 -13.06 4.72
C PRO A 78 13.15 -13.51 4.28
N GLY A 79 12.32 -12.57 3.82
CA GLY A 79 11.08 -12.89 3.14
C GLY A 79 11.30 -13.20 1.66
N TYR A 80 10.30 -13.82 1.05
CA TYR A 80 10.29 -14.02 -0.40
C TYR A 80 10.32 -12.69 -1.16
N VAL A 81 10.79 -12.73 -2.41
CA VAL A 81 10.88 -11.55 -3.27
C VAL A 81 9.52 -11.22 -3.88
N ARG A 82 9.08 -9.98 -3.70
CA ARG A 82 7.90 -9.40 -4.36
C ARG A 82 8.30 -8.03 -4.93
N ALA A 83 7.73 -7.64 -6.08
CA ALA A 83 8.05 -6.38 -6.76
C ALA A 83 9.56 -6.06 -6.92
N GLY A 84 10.41 -7.10 -7.00
CA GLY A 84 11.86 -6.98 -7.15
C GLY A 84 12.67 -6.78 -5.86
N LYS A 85 12.06 -6.84 -4.67
CA LYS A 85 12.78 -6.79 -3.38
C LYS A 85 12.27 -7.85 -2.39
N PRO A 86 13.14 -8.40 -1.52
CA PRO A 86 12.71 -9.27 -0.42
C PRO A 86 11.76 -8.55 0.53
N LEU A 87 10.72 -9.24 1.00
CA LEU A 87 9.85 -8.73 2.07
C LEU A 87 10.58 -8.69 3.41
N VAL A 88 10.28 -7.67 4.20
CA VAL A 88 10.70 -7.55 5.60
C VAL A 88 9.48 -7.79 6.48
N PHE A 89 9.42 -8.97 7.11
CA PHE A 89 8.32 -9.30 8.01
C PHE A 89 8.52 -8.67 9.40
N PRO A 90 7.46 -8.11 10.00
CA PRO A 90 7.48 -7.65 11.39
C PRO A 90 7.85 -8.78 12.33
N THR A 91 8.77 -8.48 13.25
CA THR A 91 9.14 -9.40 14.33
C THR A 91 8.19 -9.29 15.53
N ARG A 92 7.50 -8.15 15.68
CA ARG A 92 6.45 -7.99 16.70
C ARG A 92 5.27 -8.90 16.39
N THR A 93 4.72 -9.51 17.43
CA THR A 93 3.53 -10.36 17.35
C THR A 93 2.49 -9.89 18.35
N VAL A 94 1.26 -10.36 18.19
CA VAL A 94 0.16 -10.08 19.12
C VAL A 94 -0.22 -11.38 19.80
N ARG A 95 -0.27 -11.36 21.14
CA ARG A 95 -0.73 -12.53 21.90
C ARG A 95 -2.20 -12.80 21.61
N ALA A 96 -2.56 -14.03 21.26
CA ALA A 96 -3.91 -14.43 20.87
C ALA A 96 -4.96 -14.07 21.93
N ALA A 97 -4.64 -14.26 23.22
CA ALA A 97 -5.53 -13.92 24.32
C ALA A 97 -5.79 -12.39 24.48
N THR A 98 -5.08 -11.53 23.74
CA THR A 98 -5.41 -10.10 23.64
C THR A 98 -6.61 -9.87 22.73
N LEU A 99 -6.76 -10.70 21.70
CA LEU A 99 -7.88 -10.65 20.75
C LEU A 99 -9.05 -11.54 21.20
N PHE A 100 -8.74 -12.62 21.90
CA PHE A 100 -9.71 -13.58 22.44
C PHE A 100 -9.54 -13.69 23.97
N PRO A 101 -10.16 -12.81 24.77
CA PRO A 101 -9.94 -12.76 26.22
C PRO A 101 -10.25 -14.05 27.00
N GLN A 102 -11.10 -14.92 26.46
CA GLN A 102 -11.48 -16.21 27.05
C GLN A 102 -10.92 -17.40 26.24
N LEU A 103 -9.74 -17.23 25.65
CA LEU A 103 -9.11 -18.26 24.80
C LEU A 103 -8.89 -19.59 25.52
N ASP A 104 -8.69 -19.55 26.84
CA ASP A 104 -8.55 -20.73 27.71
C ASP A 104 -9.84 -21.54 27.85
N GLN A 105 -11.01 -20.91 27.63
CA GLN A 105 -12.32 -21.56 27.71
C GLN A 105 -12.79 -22.10 26.36
N TYR A 106 -12.05 -21.82 25.29
CA TYR A 106 -12.42 -22.25 23.95
C TYR A 106 -12.34 -23.78 23.81
N ARG A 107 -13.44 -24.41 23.39
CA ARG A 107 -13.58 -25.88 23.26
C ARG A 107 -13.72 -26.37 21.81
N GLY A 108 -13.44 -25.52 20.83
CA GLY A 108 -13.53 -25.88 19.41
C GLY A 108 -12.24 -26.49 18.85
N LEU A 109 -12.18 -26.61 17.52
CA LEU A 109 -10.98 -27.06 16.82
C LEU A 109 -9.80 -26.11 17.07
N PRO A 110 -8.54 -26.61 17.12
CA PRO A 110 -7.38 -25.77 17.37
C PRO A 110 -7.34 -24.54 16.45
N LEU A 111 -7.11 -23.37 17.04
CA LEU A 111 -6.92 -22.14 16.27
C LEU A 111 -5.58 -22.22 15.53
N GLU A 112 -5.57 -21.84 14.25
CA GLU A 112 -4.33 -21.76 13.48
C GLU A 112 -3.55 -20.50 13.88
N LEU A 113 -2.77 -20.62 14.96
CA LEU A 113 -1.90 -19.54 15.42
C LEU A 113 -0.85 -19.18 14.35
N GLY A 114 -0.50 -17.89 14.34
CA GLY A 114 0.48 -17.33 13.45
C GLY A 114 1.86 -17.92 13.66
N ARG A 115 2.54 -18.28 12.58
CA ARG A 115 3.92 -18.78 12.58
C ARG A 115 4.71 -18.28 11.37
N MET A 116 6.03 -18.26 11.50
CA MET A 116 6.91 -18.16 10.34
C MET A 116 7.13 -19.57 9.78
N GLU A 117 7.04 -19.71 8.46
CA GLU A 117 7.26 -20.97 7.77
C GLU A 117 8.20 -20.77 6.59
N LYS A 118 9.02 -21.77 6.28
CA LYS A 118 9.84 -21.76 5.07
C LYS A 118 8.96 -21.98 3.86
N THR A 119 9.24 -21.28 2.77
CA THR A 119 8.48 -21.52 1.54
C THR A 119 8.90 -22.86 0.91
N VAL A 120 7.97 -23.55 0.25
CA VAL A 120 8.25 -24.83 -0.41
C VAL A 120 9.13 -24.63 -1.66
N SER A 121 8.89 -23.56 -2.42
CA SER A 121 9.63 -23.25 -3.65
C SER A 121 11.06 -22.77 -3.38
N ASP A 122 11.28 -22.08 -2.27
CA ASP A 122 12.58 -21.61 -1.82
C ASP A 122 12.70 -21.73 -0.29
N PRO A 123 13.29 -22.84 0.21
CA PRO A 123 13.43 -23.08 1.65
C PRO A 123 14.40 -22.12 2.36
N THR A 124 15.06 -21.21 1.64
CA THR A 124 15.96 -20.20 2.21
C THR A 124 15.20 -18.96 2.69
N VAL A 125 13.97 -18.74 2.21
CA VAL A 125 13.10 -17.63 2.60
C VAL A 125 11.92 -18.08 3.43
N TRP A 126 11.38 -17.13 4.20
CA TRP A 126 10.28 -17.34 5.13
C TRP A 126 9.00 -16.63 4.66
N THR A 127 7.87 -17.05 5.19
CA THR A 127 6.55 -16.42 5.01
C THR A 127 5.75 -16.48 6.32
N GLN A 128 4.76 -15.59 6.47
CA GLN A 128 3.80 -15.63 7.57
C GLN A 128 2.64 -16.57 7.22
N MET A 129 2.39 -17.57 8.06
CA MET A 129 1.27 -18.51 7.95
C MET A 129 0.36 -18.45 9.19
N GLY A 130 -0.88 -18.86 9.03
CA GLY A 130 -1.89 -18.84 10.09
C GLY A 130 -2.45 -17.44 10.37
N MET A 131 -2.94 -17.26 11.60
CA MET A 131 -3.65 -16.07 12.00
C MET A 131 -2.75 -14.83 12.06
N ARG A 132 -3.30 -13.74 11.52
CA ARG A 132 -2.66 -12.43 11.43
C ARG A 132 -3.64 -11.34 11.85
N VAL A 133 -3.09 -10.20 12.26
CA VAL A 133 -3.85 -8.99 12.53
C VAL A 133 -3.26 -7.83 11.73
N GLY A 134 -4.13 -6.94 11.24
CA GLY A 134 -3.71 -5.73 10.56
C GLY A 134 -2.93 -4.81 11.50
N LEU A 135 -1.90 -4.16 10.96
CA LEU A 135 -1.15 -3.13 11.64
C LEU A 135 -1.77 -1.77 11.30
N PRO A 136 -2.20 -0.98 12.30
CA PRO A 136 -2.62 0.39 12.07
C PRO A 136 -1.51 1.19 11.36
N ASP A 137 -1.92 2.03 10.41
CA ASP A 137 -1.04 2.97 9.70
C ASP A 137 0.21 2.32 9.09
N ALA A 138 0.10 1.06 8.64
CA ALA A 138 1.24 0.32 8.12
C ALA A 138 1.88 0.95 6.87
N GLY A 139 1.14 1.79 6.15
CA GLY A 139 1.59 2.42 4.90
C GLY A 139 1.91 1.42 3.77
N GLN A 140 1.50 0.16 3.93
CA GLN A 140 1.84 -0.97 3.07
C GLN A 140 0.61 -1.85 2.83
N LEU A 141 0.69 -2.80 1.89
CA LEU A 141 -0.40 -3.70 1.51
C LEU A 141 -0.05 -5.15 1.83
N ASN A 142 -1.08 -6.01 1.95
CA ASN A 142 -0.91 -7.46 2.15
C ASN A 142 -0.66 -8.15 0.81
#